data_AF-A0A971GZF1-F1
#
_entry.id   AF-A0A971GZF1-F1
#
_cell.length_a   1.000
_cell.length_b   1.000
_cell.length_c   1.000
_cell.angle_alpha   90.00
_cell.angle_beta   90.00
_cell.angle_gamma   90.00
#
_symmetry.space_group_name_H-M   'P 1'
#
loop_
_entity.id
_entity.type
_entity.pdbx_description
1 polymer ?
#
loop_
_entity_poly.entity_id
_entity_poly.type
_entity_poly.pdbx_seq_one_letter_code
_entity_poly.pdbx_strand_id
1 'polypeptide(L)'
;WRIDDDGTNSYKGFLPYFNYLMSTNYKYPFLNNSITCFNLIRKYGHYLFGIYKEGRETKYYMYGVPGMFVTEEHPFKGITGFNTWYESANGLGYWILYINPMTGEIIYPLNPMVPAY
;
A
#
# COMPACT_ATOMS: atom_id res chain seq x y z
N TRP A 1 -1.59 -2.99 -12.51
CA TRP A 1 -2.96 -3.51 -12.63
C TRP A 1 -3.80 -3.04 -11.47
N ARG A 2 -5.05 -2.64 -11.72
CA ARG A 2 -6.07 -2.39 -10.69
C ARG A 2 -6.77 -3.71 -10.35
N ILE A 3 -6.97 -3.95 -9.06
CA ILE A 3 -7.63 -5.14 -8.53
C ILE A 3 -8.78 -4.67 -7.66
N ASP A 4 -10.01 -4.89 -8.14
CA ASP A 4 -11.21 -4.48 -7.44
C ASP A 4 -11.48 -5.37 -6.22
N ASP A 5 -11.92 -4.75 -5.12
CA ASP A 5 -12.25 -5.37 -3.84
C ASP A 5 -13.71 -5.12 -3.50
N ASP A 6 -14.53 -6.14 -3.71
CA ASP A 6 -15.96 -6.14 -3.39
C ASP A 6 -16.25 -6.54 -1.92
N GLY A 7 -15.20 -6.80 -1.14
CA GLY A 7 -15.30 -7.25 0.25
C GLY A 7 -15.75 -8.71 0.42
N THR A 8 -15.97 -9.46 -0.67
CA THR A 8 -16.46 -10.83 -0.66
C THR A 8 -15.46 -11.84 -1.24
N ASN A 9 -14.48 -11.38 -2.01
CA ASN A 9 -13.62 -12.25 -2.80
C ASN A 9 -12.26 -12.56 -2.13
N SER A 10 -12.16 -13.77 -1.55
CA SER A 10 -10.96 -14.25 -0.81
C SER A 10 -9.83 -14.81 -1.69
N TYR A 11 -9.99 -14.86 -3.02
CA TYR A 11 -9.06 -15.53 -3.94
C TYR A 11 -7.83 -14.70 -4.38
N LYS A 12 -7.41 -13.69 -3.60
CA LYS A 12 -6.31 -12.78 -3.99
C LYS A 12 -4.93 -13.17 -3.42
N GLY A 13 -4.86 -14.28 -2.67
CA GLY A 13 -3.63 -14.78 -2.06
C GLY A 13 -2.56 -15.29 -3.03
N PHE A 14 -2.81 -15.29 -4.35
CA PHE A 14 -1.80 -15.67 -5.35
C PHE A 14 -0.82 -14.54 -5.67
N LEU A 15 -1.12 -13.29 -5.29
CA LEU A 15 -0.22 -12.17 -5.57
C LEU A 15 0.98 -12.19 -4.62
N PRO A 16 2.21 -11.97 -5.13
CA PRO A 16 3.41 -12.00 -4.32
C PRO A 16 3.30 -11.07 -3.12
N TYR A 17 3.55 -11.59 -1.92
CA TYR A 17 3.57 -10.81 -0.68
C TYR A 17 2.27 -10.06 -0.38
N PHE A 18 1.12 -10.55 -0.87
CA PHE A 18 -0.20 -9.97 -0.59
C PHE A 18 -0.51 -9.87 0.91
N ASN A 19 0.14 -10.69 1.73
CA ASN A 19 0.04 -10.61 3.18
C ASN A 19 0.41 -9.22 3.72
N TYR A 20 1.25 -8.40 3.07
CA TYR A 20 1.50 -7.02 3.52
C TYR A 20 0.28 -6.10 3.44
N LEU A 21 -0.74 -6.43 2.64
CA LEU A 21 -2.02 -5.71 2.63
C LEU A 21 -3.03 -6.27 3.66
N MET A 22 -2.82 -7.50 4.13
CA MET A 22 -3.76 -8.24 4.99
C MET A 22 -3.31 -8.27 6.45
N SER A 23 -2.01 -8.49 6.72
CA SER A 23 -1.38 -8.41 8.04
C SER A 23 -1.44 -6.99 8.60
N THR A 24 -1.71 -6.01 7.75
CA THR A 24 -2.03 -4.65 8.15
C THR A 24 -3.39 -4.51 8.84
N ASN A 25 -4.13 -5.59 9.10
CA ASN A 25 -5.27 -5.57 10.04
C ASN A 25 -4.85 -5.77 11.51
N TYR A 26 -3.57 -6.04 11.79
CA TYR A 26 -3.06 -5.98 13.16
C TYR A 26 -3.10 -4.54 13.65
N LYS A 27 -4.10 -4.23 14.50
CA LYS A 27 -4.10 -2.99 15.29
C LYS A 27 -2.90 -3.07 16.22
N TYR A 28 -1.81 -2.39 15.85
CA TYR A 28 -0.72 -2.15 16.78
C TYR A 28 -1.30 -1.43 18.01
N PRO A 29 -1.13 -1.94 19.25
CA PRO A 29 -1.73 -1.35 20.44
C PRO A 29 -1.36 0.14 20.65
N PHE A 30 -0.20 0.55 20.12
CA PHE A 30 0.30 1.92 20.14
C PHE A 30 -0.24 2.80 18.99
N LEU A 31 -0.92 2.22 18.00
CA LEU A 31 -1.58 2.91 16.88
C LEU A 31 -3.11 2.83 17.02
N ASN A 32 -3.63 3.09 18.21
CA ASN A 32 -5.07 3.22 18.41
C ASN A 32 -5.63 4.25 17.40
N ASN A 33 -6.65 3.84 16.64
CA ASN A 33 -7.34 4.61 15.60
C ASN A 33 -6.58 4.97 14.31
N SER A 34 -5.43 4.36 14.01
CA SER A 34 -4.79 4.58 12.69
C SER A 34 -5.57 3.88 11.57
N ILE A 35 -5.70 4.54 10.41
CA ILE A 35 -6.27 3.94 9.21
C ILE A 35 -5.36 2.79 8.72
N THR A 36 -5.95 1.64 8.40
CA THR A 36 -5.19 0.52 7.80
C THR A 36 -5.31 0.52 6.28
N CYS A 37 -4.42 -0.22 5.61
CA CYS A 37 -4.54 -0.47 4.18
C CYS A 37 -5.91 -1.05 3.84
N PHE A 38 -6.39 -2.00 4.64
CA PHE A 38 -7.66 -2.66 4.42
C PHE A 38 -8.86 -1.70 4.56
N ASN A 39 -8.82 -0.76 5.50
CA ASN A 39 -9.85 0.27 5.62
C ASN A 39 -9.96 1.11 4.33
N LEU A 40 -8.82 1.52 3.76
CA LEU A 40 -8.77 2.32 2.54
C LEU A 40 -9.16 1.51 1.30
N ILE A 41 -8.68 0.27 1.18
CA ILE A 41 -9.09 -0.63 0.09
C ILE A 41 -10.60 -0.84 0.11
N ARG A 42 -11.21 -1.07 1.27
CA ARG A 42 -12.66 -1.18 1.39
C ARG A 42 -13.40 0.12 1.10
N LYS A 43 -12.85 1.27 1.54
CA LYS A 43 -13.44 2.59 1.28
C LYS A 43 -13.49 2.92 -0.21
N TYR A 44 -12.42 2.62 -0.94
CA TYR A 44 -12.26 2.97 -2.36
C TYR A 44 -12.50 1.80 -3.33
N GLY A 45 -12.74 0.59 -2.80
CA GLY A 45 -13.15 -0.61 -3.53
C GLY A 45 -12.07 -1.24 -4.41
N HIS A 46 -10.79 -0.90 -4.23
CA HIS A 46 -9.70 -1.47 -5.03
C HIS A 46 -8.31 -1.22 -4.43
N TYR A 47 -7.31 -1.88 -4.98
CA TYR A 47 -5.89 -1.54 -4.84
C TYR A 47 -5.16 -1.76 -6.17
N LEU A 48 -3.91 -1.33 -6.24
CA LEU A 48 -3.03 -1.55 -7.38
C LEU A 48 -1.95 -2.57 -7.04
N PHE A 49 -1.62 -3.40 -8.02
CA PHE A 49 -0.40 -4.22 -8.02
C PHE A 49 0.44 -3.87 -9.26
N GLY A 50 1.74 -3.74 -9.08
CA GLY A 50 2.68 -3.40 -10.13
C GLY A 50 3.96 -4.20 -10.03
N ILE A 51 4.61 -4.39 -11.18
CA ILE A 51 5.93 -5.01 -11.29
C ILE A 51 6.81 -4.01 -12.02
N TYR A 52 7.89 -3.57 -11.38
CA TYR A 52 8.92 -2.76 -12.03
C TYR A 52 10.06 -3.65 -12.47
N LYS A 53 10.41 -3.56 -13.76
CA LYS A 53 11.49 -4.34 -14.38
C LYS A 53 12.53 -3.42 -14.98
N GLU A 54 13.78 -3.81 -14.83
CA GLU A 54 14.90 -3.22 -15.55
C GLU A 54 15.50 -4.30 -16.45
N GLY A 55 15.28 -4.18 -17.76
CA GLY A 55 15.58 -5.24 -18.71
C GLY A 55 14.80 -6.52 -18.41
N ARG A 56 15.51 -7.62 -18.12
CA ARG A 56 14.91 -8.93 -17.77
C ARG A 56 14.74 -9.14 -16.28
N GLU A 57 15.28 -8.26 -15.45
CA GLU A 57 15.27 -8.40 -14.00
C GLU A 57 14.07 -7.67 -13.41
N THR A 58 13.28 -8.38 -12.60
CA THR A 58 12.28 -7.73 -11.75
C THR A 58 13.00 -7.08 -10.59
N LYS A 59 12.90 -5.75 -10.49
CA LYS A 59 13.53 -4.98 -9.41
C LYS A 59 12.60 -4.82 -8.22
N TYR A 60 11.31 -4.54 -8.46
CA TYR A 60 10.33 -4.30 -7.41
C TYR A 60 8.96 -4.91 -7.71
N TYR A 61 8.34 -5.45 -6.68
CA TYR A 61 6.88 -5.51 -6.60
C TYR A 61 6.35 -4.28 -5.89
N MET A 62 5.22 -3.77 -6.37
CA MET A 62 4.61 -2.57 -5.84
C MET A 62 3.14 -2.82 -5.53
N TYR A 63 2.70 -2.37 -4.36
CA TYR A 63 1.28 -2.27 -4.04
C TYR A 63 0.89 -0.81 -3.85
N GLY A 64 -0.21 -0.40 -4.47
CA GLY A 64 -0.78 0.93 -4.33
C GLY A 64 -2.11 0.87 -3.59
N VAL A 65 -2.22 1.54 -2.46
CA VAL A 65 -3.47 1.66 -1.69
C VAL A 65 -4.05 3.06 -1.90
N PRO A 66 -5.30 3.19 -2.38
CA PRO A 66 -5.91 4.50 -2.62
C PRO A 66 -6.04 5.30 -1.33
N GLY A 67 -5.79 6.61 -1.42
CA GLY A 67 -5.96 7.54 -0.30
C GLY A 67 -5.51 8.95 -0.67
N MET A 68 -6.01 9.92 0.09
CA MET A 68 -5.57 11.32 0.01
C MET A 68 -4.20 11.50 0.68
N PHE A 69 -3.47 12.54 0.29
CA PHE A 69 -2.20 12.92 0.92
C PHE A 69 -2.45 13.68 2.24
N VAL A 70 -3.08 13.02 3.22
CA VAL A 70 -3.41 13.56 4.55
C VAL A 70 -3.11 12.53 5.63
N THR A 71 -2.86 12.96 6.85
CA THR A 71 -2.47 12.09 7.98
C THR A 71 -3.53 11.02 8.27
N GLU A 72 -4.80 11.34 8.08
CA GLU A 72 -5.95 10.46 8.33
C GLU A 72 -6.06 9.33 7.31
N GLU A 73 -5.46 9.49 6.13
CA GLU A 73 -5.45 8.50 5.05
C GLU A 73 -4.06 7.95 4.76
N HIS A 74 -3.06 8.24 5.60
CA HIS A 74 -1.72 7.67 5.51
C HIS A 74 -1.69 6.29 6.20
N PRO A 75 -1.58 5.16 5.47
CA PRO A 75 -1.71 3.83 6.06
C PRO A 75 -0.68 3.61 7.18
N PHE A 76 -1.17 3.36 8.40
CA PHE A 76 -0.35 3.26 9.61
C PHE A 76 0.66 4.39 9.81
N LYS A 77 0.37 5.59 9.29
CA LYS A 77 1.29 6.73 9.33
C LYS A 77 2.67 6.40 8.74
N GLY A 78 2.74 5.46 7.78
CA GLY A 78 3.97 5.09 7.09
C GLY A 78 4.81 3.98 7.73
N ILE A 79 4.46 3.51 8.94
CA ILE A 79 5.25 2.50 9.68
C ILE A 79 5.40 1.19 8.90
N THR A 80 4.42 0.85 8.07
CA THR A 80 4.41 -0.39 7.29
C THR A 80 4.96 -0.22 5.87
N GLY A 81 5.70 0.87 5.60
CA GLY A 81 6.40 1.09 4.32
C GLY A 81 5.64 1.87 3.26
N PHE A 82 4.39 2.26 3.52
CA PHE A 82 3.59 3.13 2.63
C PHE A 82 4.05 4.58 2.72
N ASN A 83 5.26 4.85 2.21
CA ASN A 83 5.99 6.10 2.41
C ASN A 83 6.21 6.88 1.11
N THR A 84 5.47 6.53 0.07
CA THR A 84 5.47 7.25 -1.20
C THR A 84 4.03 7.43 -1.63
N TRP A 85 3.69 8.61 -2.14
CA TRP A 85 2.35 8.91 -2.61
C TRP A 85 2.41 9.52 -4.01
N TYR A 86 1.52 9.08 -4.88
CA TYR A 86 1.35 9.65 -6.21
C TYR A 86 -0.09 10.10 -6.39
N GLU A 87 -0.26 11.35 -6.81
CA GLU A 87 -1.56 11.90 -7.18
C GLU A 87 -2.10 11.19 -8.44
N SER A 88 -3.41 10.93 -8.44
CA SER A 88 -4.13 10.41 -9.59
C SER A 88 -5.05 11.49 -10.16
N ALA A 89 -6.11 11.85 -9.41
CA ALA A 89 -7.05 12.89 -9.82
C ALA A 89 -7.81 13.43 -8.60
N ASN A 90 -8.14 14.72 -8.63
CA ASN A 90 -9.01 15.38 -7.65
C ASN A 90 -8.54 15.20 -6.19
N GLY A 91 -7.23 15.28 -5.92
CA GLY A 91 -6.66 15.12 -4.58
C GLY A 91 -6.64 13.68 -4.07
N LEU A 92 -7.14 12.71 -4.84
CA LEU A 92 -6.99 11.28 -4.57
C LEU A 92 -5.74 10.75 -5.26
N GLY A 93 -5.02 9.87 -4.57
CA GLY A 93 -3.83 9.22 -5.10
C GLY A 93 -3.64 7.83 -4.52
N TYR A 94 -2.42 7.32 -4.62
CA TYR A 94 -2.06 6.00 -4.11
C TYR A 94 -0.82 6.08 -3.25
N TRP A 95 -0.94 5.54 -2.03
CA TRP A 95 0.19 5.21 -1.19
C TRP A 95 0.85 3.94 -1.70
N ILE A 96 2.16 3.98 -1.95
CA ILE A 96 2.91 2.90 -2.57
C ILE A 96 3.80 2.20 -1.54
N LEU A 97 3.76 0.88 -1.58
CA LEU A 97 4.68 -0.02 -0.91
C LEU A 97 5.59 -0.68 -1.94
N TYR A 98 6.91 -0.60 -1.75
CA TYR A 98 7.90 -1.28 -2.58
C TYR A 98 8.43 -2.52 -1.86
N ILE A 99 8.52 -3.62 -2.59
CA ILE A 99 8.94 -4.91 -2.06
C ILE A 99 10.03 -5.49 -2.95
N ASN A 100 11.12 -5.94 -2.32
CA ASN A 100 12.16 -6.71 -2.98
C ASN A 100 11.58 -8.06 -3.45
N PRO A 101 11.60 -8.38 -4.75
CA PRO A 101 10.96 -9.58 -5.29
C PRO A 101 11.66 -10.89 -4.89
N MET A 102 12.91 -10.83 -4.43
CA MET A 102 13.70 -11.98 -4.01
C MET A 102 13.59 -12.24 -2.51
N THR A 103 13.67 -11.18 -1.69
CA THR A 103 13.70 -11.32 -0.22
C THR A 103 12.34 -11.09 0.42
N GLY A 104 11.42 -10.42 -0.26
CA GLY A 104 10.16 -9.95 0.31
C GLY A 104 10.30 -8.75 1.23
N GLU A 105 11.51 -8.21 1.41
CA GLU A 105 11.74 -7.07 2.29
C GLU A 105 11.09 -5.80 1.75
N ILE A 106 10.55 -5.01 2.67
CA ILE A 106 10.02 -3.67 2.38
C ILE A 106 11.19 -2.74 2.07
N ILE A 107 11.10 -2.03 0.95
CA ILE A 107 12.11 -1.07 0.52
C ILE A 107 11.63 0.32 0.93
N TYR A 108 12.42 0.97 1.79
CA TYR A 108 12.15 2.32 2.26
C TYR A 108 12.89 3.34 1.37
N PRO A 109 12.19 4.33 0.79
CA PRO A 109 12.85 5.41 0.07
C PRO A 109 13.66 6.28 1.05
N LEU A 110 14.75 6.88 0.58
CA LEU A 110 15.59 7.79 1.39
C LEU A 110 14.79 8.97 1.95
N ASN A 111 13.83 9.48 1.18
CA ASN A 111 12.96 10.58 1.58
C ASN A 111 11.50 10.09 1.61
N PRO A 112 11.02 9.55 2.76
CA PRO A 112 9.64 9.18 2.91
C PRO A 112 8.72 10.40 2.83
N MET A 113 7.62 10.28 2.12
CA MET A 113 6.59 11.32 2.04
C MET A 113 5.68 11.22 3.26
N VAL A 114 5.59 12.31 4.01
CA VAL A 114 4.73 12.43 5.20
C VAL A 114 3.87 13.67 5.00
N PRO A 115 2.53 13.58 5.13
CA PRO A 115 1.66 14.73 5.08
C PRO A 115 2.00 15.74 6.18
N ALA A 116 1.80 17.02 5.92
CA ALA A 116 1.88 18.04 6.95
C ALA A 116 0.71 17.90 7.94
N TYR A 117 0.95 18.28 9.20
CA TYR A 117 -0.06 18.31 10.27
C TYR A 117 -1.06 19.46 10.09
#